data_AF-A0A927XB29-F1
#
_entry.id   AF-A0A927XB29-F1
#
_cell.length_a   1.000
_cell.length_b   1.000
_cell.length_c   1.000
_cell.angle_alpha   90.00
_cell.angle_beta   90.00
_cell.angle_gamma   90.00
#
_symmetry.space_group_name_H-M   'P 1'
#
loop_
_entity.id
_entity.type
_entity.pdbx_description
1 polymer ?
#
loop_
_entity_poly.entity_id
_entity_poly.type
_entity_poly.pdbx_seq_one_letter_code
_entity_poly.pdbx_strand_id
1 'polypeptide(L)'
;MAIGIKLRKKVEHDHLGVSKFFGIPTLPSGMEEKLSPEAVFIAQIKMEDIASLDKDNVLPHTGYLYFFMETEDDTPYSNKKAVVLYSNEEPEIAINDFNENSPIPEGLNEDYPIDFFEVDDSYSGIKLLGVPSDWNYMDEPKELLLQYDPLDTEGLEFFDYLDGYIYFFYKNKKRKFKDVIIHFEYS
;
A
#
# COMPACT_ATOMS: atom_id res chain seq x y z
N MET A 1 6.27 -10.88 -13.60
CA MET A 1 7.39 -10.41 -12.77
C MET A 1 6.85 -9.56 -11.63
N ALA A 2 7.46 -9.67 -10.45
CA ALA A 2 7.08 -8.94 -9.24
C ALA A 2 8.24 -8.07 -8.73
N ILE A 3 7.91 -7.09 -7.90
CA ILE A 3 8.89 -6.19 -7.26
C ILE A 3 8.76 -6.39 -5.75
N GLY A 4 9.80 -6.92 -5.13
CA GLY A 4 9.88 -7.15 -3.70
C GLY A 4 10.07 -5.85 -2.94
N ILE A 5 9.45 -5.77 -1.77
CA ILE A 5 9.52 -4.64 -0.85
C ILE A 5 10.07 -5.14 0.47
N LYS A 6 11.07 -4.44 1.00
CA LYS A 6 11.54 -4.64 2.37
C LYS A 6 11.38 -3.35 3.14
N LEU A 7 10.69 -3.42 4.27
CA LEU A 7 10.56 -2.27 5.16
C LEU A 7 11.81 -2.15 6.02
N ARG A 8 12.37 -0.94 6.07
CA ARG A 8 13.47 -0.61 6.97
C ARG A 8 12.91 -0.23 8.33
N LYS A 9 13.71 -0.53 9.35
CA LYS A 9 13.46 -0.07 10.72
C LYS A 9 13.44 1.47 10.72
N LYS A 10 12.47 2.00 11.48
CA LYS A 10 12.23 3.42 11.79
C LYS A 10 13.42 4.35 11.53
N VAL A 11 13.16 5.43 10.79
CA VAL A 11 14.06 6.59 10.71
C VAL A 11 13.28 7.85 11.03
N GLU A 12 13.86 8.73 11.83
CA GLU A 12 13.37 10.09 12.03
C GLU A 12 13.72 10.93 10.79
N HIS A 13 12.94 10.90 9.72
CA HIS A 13 13.12 11.89 8.66
C HIS A 13 11.83 12.29 7.95
N ASP A 14 11.60 13.60 7.99
CA ASP A 14 10.54 14.35 7.34
C ASP A 14 10.90 14.61 5.86
N HIS A 15 10.92 13.54 5.06
CA HIS A 15 11.23 13.62 3.64
C HIS A 15 9.98 13.46 2.78
N LEU A 16 9.52 14.59 2.24
CA LEU A 16 8.46 14.65 1.23
C LEU A 16 8.76 13.68 0.07
N GLY A 17 7.77 12.87 -0.27
CA GLY A 17 7.82 11.98 -1.43
C GLY A 17 8.73 10.75 -1.32
N VAL A 18 9.20 10.38 -0.15
CA VAL A 18 9.95 9.12 0.01
C VAL A 18 8.99 7.92 -0.02
N SER A 19 9.37 6.86 -0.72
CA SER A 19 8.63 5.59 -0.71
C SER A 19 8.60 4.99 0.69
N LYS A 20 7.40 4.79 1.26
CA LYS A 20 7.20 4.27 2.61
C LYS A 20 5.86 3.58 2.79
N PHE A 21 5.79 2.71 3.79
CA PHE A 21 4.56 2.25 4.41
C PHE A 21 4.26 3.08 5.65
N PHE A 22 2.97 3.33 5.87
CA PHE A 22 2.41 3.95 7.07
C PHE A 22 3.05 5.31 7.43
N GLY A 23 2.73 5.82 8.62
CA GLY A 23 3.22 7.11 9.09
C GLY A 23 2.55 8.30 8.42
N ILE A 24 3.34 9.33 8.13
CA ILE A 24 2.83 10.65 7.70
C ILE A 24 2.74 10.71 6.17
N PRO A 25 1.56 10.60 5.53
CA PRO A 25 1.48 10.73 4.07
C PRO A 25 1.94 12.12 3.62
N THR A 26 2.66 12.16 2.51
CA THR A 26 3.07 13.41 1.87
C THR A 26 2.43 13.51 0.50
N LEU A 27 1.54 14.48 0.30
CA LEU A 27 0.66 14.57 -0.86
C LEU A 27 0.87 15.87 -1.64
N PRO A 28 0.53 15.90 -2.94
CA PRO A 28 0.32 17.14 -3.65
C PRO A 28 -0.84 17.93 -3.05
N SER A 29 -0.79 19.26 -3.11
CA SER A 29 -1.82 20.13 -2.55
C SER A 29 -3.21 19.83 -3.13
N GLY A 30 -4.23 19.73 -2.26
CA GLY A 30 -5.62 19.48 -2.64
C GLY A 30 -5.94 18.01 -2.95
N MET A 31 -4.96 17.10 -2.86
CA MET A 31 -5.21 15.68 -3.04
C MET A 31 -5.91 15.05 -1.82
N GLU A 32 -5.68 15.60 -0.63
CA GLU A 32 -6.34 15.25 0.62
C GLU A 32 -7.87 15.40 0.56
N GLU A 33 -8.39 16.32 -0.26
CA GLU A 33 -9.84 16.52 -0.45
C GLU A 33 -10.54 15.31 -1.10
N LYS A 34 -9.77 14.37 -1.65
CA LYS A 34 -10.28 13.13 -2.28
C LYS A 34 -10.44 11.98 -1.28
N LEU A 35 -9.96 12.15 -0.06
CA LEU A 35 -9.94 11.12 0.98
C LEU A 35 -11.09 11.36 1.96
N SER A 36 -11.72 10.29 2.45
CA SER A 36 -12.63 10.42 3.57
C SER A 36 -11.87 10.73 4.87
N PRO A 37 -12.52 11.33 5.88
CA PRO A 37 -11.91 11.53 7.21
C PRO A 37 -11.46 10.22 7.90
N GLU A 38 -12.04 9.10 7.50
CA GLU A 38 -11.79 7.74 8.01
C GLU A 38 -10.77 6.97 7.16
N ALA A 39 -10.14 7.64 6.18
CA ALA A 39 -9.10 7.04 5.37
C ALA A 39 -7.88 6.71 6.23
N VAL A 40 -7.36 5.50 6.02
CA VAL A 40 -6.12 5.01 6.62
C VAL A 40 -5.04 5.04 5.55
N PHE A 41 -3.91 5.67 5.83
CA PHE A 41 -2.75 5.65 4.96
C PHE A 41 -2.00 4.31 5.09
N ILE A 42 -1.76 3.65 3.96
CA ILE A 42 -1.07 2.36 3.89
C ILE A 42 0.33 2.53 3.32
N ALA A 43 0.47 3.17 2.17
CA ALA A 43 1.78 3.37 1.53
C ALA A 43 1.79 4.52 0.52
N GLN A 44 2.96 5.11 0.32
CA GLN A 44 3.26 5.96 -0.83
C GLN A 44 4.49 5.42 -1.53
N ILE A 45 4.49 5.42 -2.85
CA ILE A 45 5.56 4.88 -3.67
C ILE A 45 5.92 5.93 -4.71
N LYS A 46 7.19 6.37 -4.68
CA LYS A 46 7.78 7.17 -5.74
C LYS A 46 8.13 6.25 -6.91
N MET A 47 7.52 6.48 -8.05
CA MET A 47 7.55 5.55 -9.17
C MET A 47 8.95 5.41 -9.79
N GLU A 48 9.78 6.45 -9.69
CA GLU A 48 11.18 6.42 -10.11
C GLU A 48 12.01 5.38 -9.34
N ASP A 49 11.65 5.08 -8.08
CA ASP A 49 12.37 4.11 -7.25
C ASP A 49 12.21 2.67 -7.78
N ILE A 50 11.13 2.40 -8.53
CA ILE A 50 10.80 1.07 -9.06
C ILE A 50 10.88 0.97 -10.59
N ALA A 51 11.06 2.09 -11.30
CA ALA A 51 11.05 2.14 -12.76
C ALA A 51 12.03 1.16 -13.41
N SER A 52 13.23 1.00 -12.84
CA SER A 52 14.24 0.05 -13.35
C SER A 52 13.91 -1.43 -13.09
N LEU A 53 13.02 -1.70 -12.14
CA LEU A 53 12.58 -3.05 -11.76
C LEU A 53 11.33 -3.47 -12.54
N ASP A 54 10.51 -2.52 -13.01
CA ASP A 54 9.33 -2.77 -13.85
C ASP A 54 9.66 -2.95 -15.34
N LYS A 55 10.35 -4.04 -15.67
CA LYS A 55 10.76 -4.43 -17.03
C LYS A 55 9.62 -4.53 -18.05
N ASP A 56 8.41 -4.84 -17.60
CA ASP A 56 7.23 -5.03 -18.45
C ASP A 56 6.44 -3.71 -18.67
N ASN A 57 6.86 -2.60 -18.05
CA ASN A 57 6.21 -1.29 -18.11
C ASN A 57 4.73 -1.36 -17.71
N VAL A 58 4.46 -2.11 -16.64
CA VAL A 58 3.10 -2.29 -16.10
C VAL A 58 2.66 -1.07 -15.31
N LEU A 59 3.58 -0.46 -14.56
CA LEU A 59 3.36 0.68 -13.70
C LEU A 59 3.92 1.96 -14.36
N PRO A 60 3.44 3.14 -13.97
CA PRO A 60 4.11 4.39 -14.32
C PRO A 60 5.58 4.38 -13.87
N HIS A 61 6.47 5.05 -14.60
CA HIS A 61 7.89 5.16 -14.24
C HIS A 61 8.25 6.51 -13.62
N THR A 62 7.26 7.40 -13.48
CA THR A 62 7.39 8.72 -12.84
C THR A 62 6.18 9.06 -12.00
N GLY A 63 6.38 9.95 -11.04
CA GLY A 63 5.34 10.44 -10.14
C GLY A 63 5.17 9.57 -8.90
N TYR A 64 3.96 9.56 -8.33
CA TYR A 64 3.69 9.00 -7.02
C TYR A 64 2.40 8.20 -7.01
N LEU A 65 2.45 7.01 -6.42
CA LEU A 65 1.31 6.13 -6.20
C LEU A 65 1.03 6.02 -4.71
N TYR A 66 -0.20 6.30 -4.30
CA TYR A 66 -0.63 6.32 -2.92
C TYR A 66 -1.70 5.27 -2.67
N PHE A 67 -1.61 4.59 -1.54
CA PHE A 67 -2.50 3.53 -1.11
C PHE A 67 -3.16 3.94 0.20
N PHE A 68 -4.48 3.99 0.16
CA PHE A 68 -5.33 4.21 1.31
C PHE A 68 -6.36 3.10 1.43
N MET A 69 -6.82 2.87 2.65
CA MET A 69 -7.97 2.04 2.96
C MET A 69 -9.03 2.92 3.61
N GLU A 70 -10.24 2.90 3.08
CA GLU A 70 -11.40 3.53 3.73
C GLU A 70 -12.29 2.43 4.35
N THR A 71 -12.92 2.75 5.48
CA THR A 71 -13.94 1.90 6.11
C THR A 71 -15.32 2.49 5.86
N GLU A 72 -16.29 1.68 5.41
CA GLU A 72 -17.67 2.18 5.29
C GLU A 72 -18.34 2.41 6.65
N ASP A 73 -17.90 1.70 7.70
CA ASP A 73 -18.34 1.86 9.10
C ASP A 73 -17.16 1.66 10.08
N ASP A 74 -17.27 2.20 11.30
CA ASP A 74 -16.30 2.12 12.42
C ASP A 74 -16.07 0.70 13.00
N THR A 75 -16.46 -0.36 12.29
CA THR A 75 -16.25 -1.74 12.76
C THR A 75 -15.08 -2.41 12.03
N PRO A 76 -14.26 -3.22 12.72
CA PRO A 76 -13.13 -3.91 12.09
C PRO A 76 -13.57 -4.83 10.94
N TYR A 77 -14.80 -5.35 10.98
CA TYR A 77 -15.39 -6.22 9.95
C TYR A 77 -16.16 -5.48 8.84
N SER A 78 -16.21 -4.15 8.87
CA SER A 78 -16.88 -3.37 7.82
C SER A 78 -16.20 -3.55 6.47
N ASN A 79 -16.96 -3.40 5.39
CA ASN A 79 -16.43 -3.41 4.04
C ASN A 79 -15.30 -2.38 3.94
N LYS A 80 -14.09 -2.88 3.70
CA LYS A 80 -12.93 -2.04 3.42
C LYS A 80 -12.88 -1.75 1.93
N LYS A 81 -12.54 -0.51 1.60
CA LYS A 81 -12.42 -0.05 0.22
C LYS A 81 -11.00 0.46 -0.02
N ALA A 82 -10.39 0.02 -1.11
CA ALA A 82 -9.14 0.60 -1.57
C ALA A 82 -9.39 1.98 -2.17
N VAL A 83 -8.56 2.95 -1.79
CA VAL A 83 -8.41 4.21 -2.51
C VAL A 83 -6.96 4.31 -2.96
N VAL A 84 -6.75 4.18 -4.28
CA VAL A 84 -5.43 4.29 -4.89
C VAL A 84 -5.37 5.52 -5.77
N LEU A 85 -4.49 6.45 -5.39
CA LEU A 85 -4.32 7.74 -6.08
C LEU A 85 -2.97 7.76 -6.79
N TYR A 86 -2.93 8.38 -7.97
CA TYR A 86 -1.71 8.59 -8.73
C TYR A 86 -1.57 10.06 -9.09
N SER A 87 -0.36 10.61 -8.96
CA SER A 87 -0.03 11.98 -9.35
C SER A 87 1.33 12.05 -10.04
N ASN A 88 1.48 12.99 -10.97
CA ASN A 88 2.80 13.43 -11.45
C ASN A 88 3.27 14.71 -10.75
N GLU A 89 2.46 15.26 -9.84
CA GLU A 89 2.82 16.43 -9.04
C GLU A 89 3.69 16.01 -7.86
N GLU A 90 4.64 16.86 -7.49
CA GLU A 90 5.48 16.64 -6.31
C GLU A 90 4.66 16.77 -5.02
N PRO A 91 4.97 15.99 -3.97
CA PRO A 91 4.39 16.19 -2.65
C PRO A 91 4.79 17.53 -2.08
N GLU A 92 3.80 18.28 -1.61
CA GLU A 92 3.98 19.62 -1.04
C GLU A 92 3.60 19.69 0.43
N ILE A 93 2.65 18.85 0.85
CA ILE A 93 2.12 18.83 2.20
C ILE A 93 2.43 17.51 2.89
N ALA A 94 2.75 17.57 4.18
CA ALA A 94 2.80 16.42 5.09
C ALA A 94 1.57 16.49 5.99
N ILE A 95 0.81 15.40 6.10
CA ILE A 95 -0.41 15.37 6.91
C ILE A 95 -0.10 14.62 8.21
N ASN A 96 0.27 15.38 9.23
CA ASN A 96 0.60 14.82 10.54
C ASN A 96 -0.59 14.09 11.15
N ASP A 97 -0.30 13.06 11.93
CA ASP A 97 -1.28 12.32 12.74
C ASP A 97 -2.43 11.70 11.92
N PHE A 98 -2.22 11.48 10.61
CA PHE A 98 -3.25 11.01 9.67
C PHE A 98 -3.93 9.72 10.15
N ASN A 99 -3.14 8.79 10.69
CA ASN A 99 -3.62 7.49 11.17
C ASN A 99 -3.95 7.47 12.68
N GLU A 100 -3.74 8.56 13.44
CA GLU A 100 -3.78 8.53 14.92
C GLU A 100 -5.14 8.07 15.47
N ASN A 101 -6.23 8.42 14.78
CA ASN A 101 -7.59 8.05 15.17
C ASN A 101 -8.14 6.84 14.38
N SER A 102 -7.32 6.22 13.55
CA SER A 102 -7.72 5.06 12.74
C SER A 102 -7.71 3.77 13.57
N PRO A 103 -8.52 2.76 13.23
CA PRO A 103 -8.54 1.46 13.91
C PRO A 103 -7.33 0.59 13.50
N ILE A 104 -6.12 1.14 13.59
CA ILE A 104 -4.86 0.46 13.29
C ILE A 104 -3.94 0.46 14.53
N PRO A 105 -3.02 -0.50 14.68
CA PRO A 105 -2.05 -0.50 15.77
C PRO A 105 -1.23 0.79 15.83
N GLU A 106 -0.95 1.29 17.04
CA GLU A 106 -0.28 2.58 17.26
C GLU A 106 1.11 2.64 16.61
N GLY A 107 1.83 1.51 16.57
CA GLY A 107 3.13 1.38 15.91
C GLY A 107 3.09 1.58 14.39
N LEU A 108 1.90 1.58 13.77
CA LEU A 108 1.69 1.91 12.35
C LEU A 108 1.41 3.41 12.13
N ASN A 109 1.63 4.27 13.13
CA ASN A 109 1.72 5.73 12.94
C ASN A 109 3.15 6.21 12.63
N GLU A 110 4.10 5.28 12.55
CA GLU A 110 5.50 5.56 12.26
C GLU A 110 5.82 5.35 10.77
N ASP A 111 6.82 6.07 10.27
CA ASP A 111 7.30 5.93 8.90
C ASP A 111 8.15 4.65 8.74
N TYR A 112 7.79 3.78 7.80
CA TYR A 112 8.57 2.61 7.40
C TYR A 112 9.08 2.76 5.97
N PRO A 113 10.31 3.27 5.75
CA PRO A 113 10.85 3.44 4.40
C PRO A 113 11.03 2.11 3.69
N ILE A 114 10.91 2.16 2.38
CA ILE A 114 10.99 0.97 1.52
C ILE A 114 12.40 0.86 0.92
N ASP A 115 12.90 -0.39 0.85
CA ASP A 115 13.90 -0.81 -0.13
C ASP A 115 13.22 -1.75 -1.15
N PHE A 116 13.41 -1.48 -2.44
CA PHE A 116 12.87 -2.30 -3.53
C PHE A 116 13.93 -3.25 -4.09
N PHE A 117 13.52 -4.45 -4.50
CA PHE A 117 14.41 -5.44 -5.11
C PHE A 117 13.66 -6.35 -6.10
N GLU A 118 14.40 -6.95 -7.04
CA GLU A 118 13.85 -7.91 -8.00
C GLU A 118 13.55 -9.24 -7.31
N VAL A 119 12.37 -9.81 -7.59
CA VAL A 119 11.93 -11.12 -7.08
C VAL A 119 11.13 -11.88 -8.12
N ASP A 120 10.98 -13.20 -7.90
CA ASP A 120 10.08 -14.03 -8.68
C ASP A 120 8.60 -13.70 -8.40
N ASP A 121 7.73 -14.03 -9.37
CA ASP A 121 6.28 -13.79 -9.28
C ASP A 121 5.60 -14.41 -8.06
N SER A 122 6.16 -15.49 -7.52
CA SER A 122 5.65 -16.22 -6.36
C SER A 122 6.28 -15.80 -5.04
N TYR A 123 7.04 -14.68 -4.98
CA TYR A 123 7.64 -14.20 -3.74
C TYR A 123 6.56 -13.99 -2.67
N SER A 124 6.76 -14.52 -1.46
CA SER A 124 5.69 -14.57 -0.47
C SER A 124 5.52 -13.29 0.35
N GLY A 125 6.56 -12.47 0.49
CA GLY A 125 6.55 -11.27 1.35
C GLY A 125 5.81 -10.08 0.74
N ILE A 126 6.19 -8.87 1.15
CA ILE A 126 5.60 -7.64 0.61
C ILE A 126 6.05 -7.45 -0.85
N LYS A 127 5.10 -7.25 -1.76
CA LYS A 127 5.42 -7.08 -3.19
C LYS A 127 4.43 -6.24 -3.96
N LEU A 128 4.92 -5.56 -5.00
CA LEU A 128 4.09 -5.07 -6.10
C LEU A 128 4.04 -6.11 -7.22
N LEU A 129 2.86 -6.25 -7.83
CA LEU A 129 2.60 -7.17 -8.94
C LEU A 129 2.91 -8.65 -8.58
N GLY A 130 2.83 -9.53 -9.58
CA GLY A 130 3.05 -10.97 -9.43
C GLY A 130 1.79 -11.76 -9.09
N VAL A 131 2.00 -12.94 -8.49
CA VAL A 131 0.94 -13.86 -8.08
C VAL A 131 0.68 -13.65 -6.59
N PRO A 132 -0.57 -13.42 -6.15
CA PRO A 132 -0.88 -13.33 -4.73
C PRO A 132 -0.49 -14.62 -4.01
N SER A 133 0.15 -14.48 -2.85
CA SER A 133 0.39 -15.60 -1.92
C SER A 133 -0.94 -16.23 -1.52
N ASP A 134 -0.92 -17.51 -1.16
CA ASP A 134 -2.04 -18.25 -0.52
C ASP A 134 -3.45 -18.07 -1.10
N TRP A 135 -3.56 -17.60 -2.36
CA TRP A 135 -4.83 -17.38 -3.04
C TRP A 135 -5.47 -18.72 -3.43
N ASN A 136 -6.29 -19.24 -2.53
CA ASN A 136 -6.98 -20.53 -2.66
C ASN A 136 -8.49 -20.39 -2.93
N TYR A 137 -8.95 -19.17 -3.21
CA TYR A 137 -10.36 -18.88 -3.51
C TYR A 137 -10.76 -19.45 -4.88
N MET A 138 -12.03 -19.86 -5.02
CA MET A 138 -12.55 -20.54 -6.21
C MET A 138 -12.60 -19.67 -7.48
N ASP A 139 -12.37 -18.37 -7.35
CA ASP A 139 -12.35 -17.41 -8.46
C ASP A 139 -10.93 -17.23 -9.01
N GLU A 140 -10.81 -16.96 -10.32
CA GLU A 140 -9.52 -16.58 -10.90
C GLU A 140 -8.90 -15.40 -10.13
N PRO A 141 -7.61 -15.46 -9.76
CA PRO A 141 -6.96 -14.38 -9.04
C PRO A 141 -7.04 -13.10 -9.88
N LYS A 142 -7.49 -12.02 -9.25
CA LYS A 142 -7.46 -10.70 -9.85
C LYS A 142 -6.00 -10.27 -10.00
N GLU A 143 -5.73 -9.36 -10.95
CA GLU A 143 -4.36 -8.87 -11.15
C GLU A 143 -3.89 -8.11 -9.91
N LEU A 144 -2.84 -8.61 -9.26
CA LEU A 144 -2.27 -8.02 -8.05
C LEU A 144 -1.60 -6.69 -8.37
N LEU A 145 -1.89 -5.67 -7.57
CA LEU A 145 -1.16 -4.41 -7.55
C LEU A 145 -0.18 -4.39 -6.39
N LEU A 146 -0.65 -4.63 -5.16
CA LEU A 146 0.17 -4.66 -3.95
C LEU A 146 -0.29 -5.80 -3.04
N GLN A 147 0.67 -6.54 -2.50
CA GLN A 147 0.50 -7.46 -1.38
C GLN A 147 1.30 -6.94 -0.20
N TYR A 148 0.66 -6.87 0.96
CA TYR A 148 1.30 -6.56 2.24
C TYR A 148 1.24 -7.79 3.14
N ASP A 149 2.43 -8.21 3.59
CA ASP A 149 2.65 -9.25 4.57
C ASP A 149 3.14 -8.61 5.88
N PRO A 150 2.33 -8.61 6.95
CA PRO A 150 2.73 -8.05 8.23
C PRO A 150 3.91 -8.79 8.88
N LEU A 151 4.12 -10.08 8.55
CA LEU A 151 5.14 -10.93 9.17
C LEU A 151 6.49 -10.87 8.45
N ASP A 152 6.55 -10.28 7.26
CA ASP A 152 7.79 -10.10 6.49
C ASP A 152 8.75 -9.08 7.14
N THR A 153 8.25 -8.26 8.07
CA THR A 153 9.03 -7.25 8.80
C THR A 153 9.07 -7.57 10.29
N GLU A 154 10.27 -7.89 10.80
CA GLU A 154 10.47 -8.20 12.22
C GLU A 154 10.10 -7.03 13.14
N GLY A 155 9.18 -7.29 14.07
CA GLY A 155 8.76 -6.33 15.10
C GLY A 155 7.78 -5.26 14.60
N LEU A 156 7.22 -5.42 13.40
CA LEU A 156 6.12 -4.59 12.93
C LEU A 156 4.82 -5.03 13.61
N GLU A 157 4.05 -4.08 14.12
CA GLU A 157 2.70 -4.35 14.63
C GLU A 157 1.76 -4.70 13.47
N PHE A 158 0.71 -5.47 13.75
CA PHE A 158 -0.24 -5.87 12.73
C PHE A 158 -1.66 -5.94 13.28
N PHE A 159 -2.63 -5.96 12.37
CA PHE A 159 -4.03 -6.01 12.72
C PHE A 159 -4.37 -7.34 13.40
N ASP A 160 -4.95 -7.29 14.60
CA ASP A 160 -5.34 -8.51 15.35
C ASP A 160 -6.31 -9.43 14.58
N TYR A 161 -7.00 -8.91 13.57
CA TYR A 161 -7.97 -9.65 12.74
C TYR A 161 -7.39 -10.17 11.42
N LEU A 162 -6.10 -9.93 11.15
CA LEU A 162 -5.42 -10.35 9.93
C LEU A 162 -4.70 -11.68 10.17
N ASP A 163 -5.02 -12.71 9.39
CA ASP A 163 -4.47 -14.07 9.47
C ASP A 163 -3.55 -14.40 8.29
N GLY A 164 -3.03 -13.37 7.63
CA GLY A 164 -2.23 -13.50 6.42
C GLY A 164 -1.98 -12.15 5.77
N TYR A 165 -2.34 -12.03 4.50
CA TYR A 165 -1.99 -10.86 3.70
C TYR A 165 -3.13 -9.87 3.51
N ILE A 166 -2.76 -8.63 3.24
CA ILE A 166 -3.65 -7.61 2.64
C ILE A 166 -3.30 -7.51 1.16
N TYR A 167 -4.31 -7.57 0.30
CA TYR A 167 -4.13 -7.46 -1.15
C TYR A 167 -4.87 -6.26 -1.71
N PHE A 168 -4.21 -5.55 -2.62
CA PHE A 168 -4.82 -4.58 -3.53
C PHE A 168 -4.83 -5.19 -4.92
N PHE A 169 -6.03 -5.36 -5.48
CA PHE A 169 -6.21 -5.96 -6.80
C PHE A 169 -6.83 -4.96 -7.77
N TYR A 170 -6.36 -4.97 -9.02
CA TYR A 170 -7.12 -4.36 -10.10
C TYR A 170 -8.41 -5.15 -10.33
N LYS A 171 -9.55 -4.45 -10.32
CA LYS A 171 -10.87 -5.04 -10.60
C LYS A 171 -10.98 -5.56 -12.04
N ASN A 172 -10.16 -5.04 -12.95
CA ASN A 172 -10.18 -5.41 -14.36
C ASN A 172 -8.80 -5.30 -15.01
N LYS A 173 -8.62 -5.98 -16.15
CA LYS A 173 -7.36 -6.02 -16.91
C LYS A 173 -6.92 -4.68 -17.54
N LYS A 174 -7.70 -3.60 -17.40
CA LYS A 174 -7.29 -2.26 -17.86
C LYS A 174 -6.40 -1.54 -16.84
N ARG A 175 -6.16 -2.13 -15.67
CA ARG A 175 -5.20 -1.67 -14.64
C ARG A 175 -5.37 -0.20 -14.27
N LYS A 176 -6.63 0.23 -14.08
CA LYS A 176 -6.92 1.60 -13.64
C LYS A 176 -6.86 1.69 -12.13
N PHE A 177 -6.06 2.61 -11.58
CA PHE A 177 -5.92 2.80 -10.13
C PHE A 177 -7.24 3.11 -9.42
N LYS A 178 -8.15 3.83 -10.08
CA LYS A 178 -9.51 4.08 -9.56
C LYS A 178 -10.40 2.83 -9.46
N ASP A 179 -10.01 1.74 -10.12
CA ASP A 179 -10.74 0.48 -10.16
C ASP A 179 -9.95 -0.60 -9.37
N VAL A 180 -9.36 -0.23 -8.23
CA VAL A 180 -8.68 -1.16 -7.31
C VAL A 180 -9.64 -1.55 -6.19
N ILE A 181 -9.55 -2.79 -5.74
CA ILE A 181 -10.25 -3.31 -4.57
C ILE A 181 -9.25 -3.85 -3.55
N ILE A 182 -9.66 -3.90 -2.28
CA ILE A 182 -8.86 -4.47 -1.20
C ILE A 182 -9.46 -5.81 -0.76
N HIS A 183 -8.61 -6.75 -0.36
CA HIS A 183 -9.00 -8.04 0.24
C HIS A 183 -8.09 -8.32 1.43
N PHE A 184 -8.66 -8.89 2.49
CA PHE A 184 -7.96 -9.29 3.70
C PHE A 184 -8.12 -10.79 3.89
N GLU A 185 -7.07 -11.46 4.30
CA GLU A 185 -7.18 -12.79 4.87
C GLU A 185 -7.53 -12.68 6.35
N TYR A 186 -8.76 -13.07 6.69
CA TYR A 186 -9.29 -13.04 8.06
C TYR A 186 -9.17 -14.41 8.72
N SER A 187 -8.90 -14.42 10.04
CA SER A 187 -8.97 -15.59 10.92
C SER A 187 -10.40 -16.02 11.24
#